data_AF-A0A0D3DIZ8-F1
#
_entry.id   AF-A0A0D3DIZ8-F1
#
_cell.length_a   1.000
_cell.length_b   1.000
_cell.length_c   1.000
_cell.angle_alpha   90.00
_cell.angle_beta   90.00
_cell.angle_gamma   90.00
#
_symmetry.space_group_name_H-M   'P 1'
#
loop_
_entity.id
_entity.type
_entity.pdbx_description
1 polymer ?
#
loop_
_entity_poly.entity_id
_entity_poly.type
_entity_poly.pdbx_seq_one_letter_code
_entity_poly.pdbx_strand_id
1 'polypeptide(L)'
;MSRSRDGDATETVKMFNTSLEEVRWYVFGDDDTIFIPENLARTLSKYNHTSWYYIGASSEIYHQKSLFGHDMAFGGGGIAISNSLANVLAKGFDSCIERYPRLYGGDSRVHACMLELGVGLSHESGFH
;
A
#
# COMPACT_ATOMS: atom_id res chain seq x y z
N MET A 1 7.02 24.91 -12.15
CA MET A 1 7.34 24.55 -10.76
C MET A 1 7.64 23.06 -10.74
N SER A 2 8.76 22.69 -10.14
CA SER A 2 9.45 21.41 -10.29
C SER A 2 8.60 20.20 -9.87
N ARG A 3 8.48 19.20 -10.76
CA ARG A 3 8.24 17.80 -10.40
C ARG A 3 9.28 17.40 -9.34
N SER A 4 8.88 17.16 -8.10
CA SER A 4 9.73 16.46 -7.14
C SER A 4 9.94 15.04 -7.67
N ARG A 5 11.18 14.57 -7.61
CA ARG A 5 11.61 13.24 -8.05
C ARG A 5 11.51 12.27 -6.87
N ASP A 6 10.33 12.21 -6.26
CA ASP A 6 10.02 11.14 -5.31
C ASP A 6 9.44 10.01 -6.16
N GLY A 7 10.08 8.83 -6.12
CA GLY A 7 9.87 7.75 -7.09
C GLY A 7 8.38 7.45 -7.34
N ASP A 8 7.96 7.63 -8.59
CA ASP A 8 6.59 7.36 -9.02
C ASP A 8 6.29 5.87 -8.82
N ALA A 9 5.26 5.55 -8.01
CA ALA A 9 4.82 4.18 -7.79
C ALA A 9 4.49 3.48 -9.12
N THR A 10 4.05 4.24 -10.13
CA THR A 10 3.84 3.79 -11.50
C THR A 10 5.13 3.36 -12.18
N GLU A 11 6.20 4.15 -12.06
CA GLU A 11 7.53 3.80 -12.59
C GLU A 11 8.07 2.56 -11.90
N THR A 12 7.88 2.46 -10.58
CA THR A 12 8.27 1.29 -9.79
C THR A 12 7.58 0.02 -10.29
N VAL A 13 6.25 0.03 -10.41
CA VAL A 13 5.48 -1.12 -10.92
C VAL A 13 5.90 -1.47 -12.34
N LYS A 14 6.07 -0.47 -13.22
CA LYS A 14 6.53 -0.66 -14.60
C LYS A 14 7.91 -1.31 -14.67
N MET A 15 8.87 -0.79 -13.90
CA MET A 15 10.24 -1.30 -13.86
C MET A 15 10.26 -2.77 -13.46
N PHE A 16 9.55 -3.13 -12.39
CA PHE A 16 9.53 -4.50 -11.89
C PHE A 16 8.78 -5.48 -12.81
N ASN A 17 7.75 -5.03 -13.53
CA ASN A 17 7.08 -5.86 -14.54
C ASN A 17 7.96 -6.22 -15.74
N THR A 18 9.08 -5.52 -15.96
CA THR A 18 10.05 -5.85 -17.02
C THR A 18 11.16 -6.79 -16.57
N SER A 19 11.17 -7.17 -15.29
CA SER A 19 12.15 -8.12 -14.74
C SER A 19 11.85 -9.56 -15.17
N LEU A 20 12.87 -10.44 -15.09
CA LEU A 20 12.73 -11.85 -15.47
C LEU A 20 11.88 -12.67 -14.48
N GLU A 21 11.63 -12.12 -13.29
CA GLU A 21 10.89 -12.78 -12.21
C GLU A 21 9.55 -12.10 -11.95
N GLU A 22 8.52 -12.90 -11.71
CA GLU A 22 7.20 -12.39 -11.38
C GLU A 22 7.20 -11.73 -9.99
N VAL A 23 6.97 -10.42 -9.95
CA VAL A 23 6.70 -9.72 -8.68
C VAL A 23 5.29 -10.04 -8.21
N ARG A 24 5.16 -10.61 -7.00
CA ARG A 24 3.84 -10.99 -6.43
C ARG A 24 3.26 -9.93 -5.51
N TRP A 25 4.11 -9.23 -4.77
CA TRP A 25 3.69 -8.28 -3.75
C TRP A 25 4.57 -7.04 -3.78
N TYR A 26 3.93 -5.88 -3.61
CA TYR A 26 4.60 -4.60 -3.38
C TYR A 26 4.38 -4.22 -1.92
N VAL A 27 5.45 -3.99 -1.18
CA VAL A 27 5.39 -3.73 0.26
C VAL A 27 6.06 -2.39 0.55
N PHE A 28 5.42 -1.58 1.37
CA PHE A 28 5.87 -0.25 1.76
C PHE A 28 5.66 -0.06 3.26
N GLY A 29 6.52 0.75 3.86
CA GLY A 29 6.49 1.13 5.27
C GLY A 29 7.26 2.44 5.44
N ASP A 30 7.24 2.96 6.65
CA ASP A 30 7.98 4.16 7.02
C ASP A 30 9.49 3.83 7.18
N ASP A 31 10.34 4.84 7.33
CA ASP A 31 11.79 4.67 7.44
C ASP A 31 12.23 4.01 8.75
N ASP A 32 11.31 3.90 9.71
CA ASP A 32 11.44 3.17 10.98
C ASP A 32 10.64 1.86 11.02
N THR A 33 10.01 1.42 9.92
CA THR A 33 9.33 0.12 9.82
C THR A 33 10.32 -1.02 9.54
N ILE A 34 10.25 -2.09 10.34
CA ILE A 34 11.10 -3.28 10.17
C ILE A 34 10.30 -4.43 9.54
N PHE A 35 10.76 -4.93 8.40
CA PHE A 35 10.22 -6.14 7.79
C PHE A 35 11.13 -7.34 8.04
N ILE A 36 10.55 -8.46 8.50
CA ILE A 36 11.22 -9.76 8.57
C ILE A 36 10.83 -10.56 7.32
N PRO A 37 11.69 -10.67 6.28
CA PRO A 37 11.30 -11.18 4.97
C PRO A 37 10.66 -12.56 5.00
N GLU A 38 11.16 -13.49 5.81
CA GLU A 38 10.64 -14.86 5.91
C GLU A 38 9.23 -14.88 6.50
N ASN A 39 8.98 -14.04 7.51
CA ASN A 39 7.66 -13.93 8.13
C ASN A 39 6.68 -13.20 7.21
N LEU A 40 7.14 -12.16 6.51
CA LEU A 40 6.36 -11.44 5.52
C LEU A 40 5.94 -12.37 4.37
N ALA A 41 6.90 -13.11 3.78
CA ALA A 41 6.63 -14.07 2.72
C ALA A 41 5.68 -15.19 3.17
N ARG A 42 5.85 -15.72 4.38
CA ARG A 42 4.94 -16.73 4.96
C ARG A 42 3.54 -16.16 5.20
N THR A 43 3.44 -14.90 5.62
CA THR A 43 2.16 -14.25 5.85
C THR A 43 1.44 -14.01 4.52
N LEU A 44 2.13 -13.45 3.53
CA LEU A 44 1.57 -13.13 2.23
C LEU A 44 1.24 -14.37 1.38
N SER A 45 1.87 -15.53 1.64
CA SER A 45 1.55 -16.78 0.94
C SER A 45 0.14 -17.31 1.20
N LYS A 46 -0.56 -16.79 2.23
CA LYS A 46 -1.97 -17.09 2.51
C LYS A 46 -2.91 -16.50 1.45
N TYR A 47 -2.47 -15.52 0.67
CA TYR A 47 -3.29 -14.74 -0.24
C TYR A 47 -2.90 -15.00 -1.70
N ASN A 48 -3.88 -15.00 -2.60
CA ASN A 48 -3.63 -15.10 -4.03
C ASN A 48 -3.25 -13.73 -4.62
N HIS A 49 -1.99 -13.55 -5.02
CA HIS A 49 -1.48 -12.26 -5.55
C HIS A 49 -2.10 -11.81 -6.87
N THR A 50 -2.82 -12.71 -7.56
CA THR A 50 -3.58 -12.40 -8.78
C THR A 50 -4.98 -11.83 -8.48
N SER A 51 -5.42 -11.89 -7.22
CA SER A 51 -6.63 -11.21 -6.71
C SER A 51 -6.26 -9.88 -6.07
N TRP A 52 -7.23 -8.97 -5.95
CA TRP A 52 -6.98 -7.63 -5.39
C TRP A 52 -6.93 -7.66 -3.87
N TYR A 53 -5.74 -7.44 -3.33
CA TYR A 53 -5.50 -7.33 -1.90
C TYR A 53 -4.72 -6.05 -1.55
N TYR A 54 -5.28 -5.31 -0.61
CA TYR A 54 -4.66 -4.24 0.15
C TYR A 54 -4.58 -4.71 1.61
N ILE A 55 -3.38 -5.12 2.04
CA ILE A 55 -3.14 -5.83 3.31
C ILE A 55 -2.35 -4.93 4.25
N GLY A 56 -2.71 -4.97 5.53
CA GLY A 56 -2.00 -4.30 6.60
C GLY A 56 -2.83 -4.35 7.88
N ALA A 57 -2.56 -3.44 8.80
CA ALA A 57 -3.36 -3.25 10.00
C ALA A 57 -3.65 -1.77 10.24
N SER A 58 -4.78 -1.52 10.90
CA SER A 58 -5.10 -0.20 11.43
C SER A 58 -4.26 0.10 12.66
N SER A 59 -3.92 1.38 12.90
CA SER A 59 -3.17 1.79 14.09
C SER A 59 -3.75 1.25 15.40
N GLU A 60 -2.90 0.82 16.32
CA GLU A 60 -3.25 0.38 17.68
C GLU A 60 -3.67 1.56 18.55
N ILE A 61 -3.30 2.79 18.17
CA ILE A 61 -3.59 4.01 18.91
C ILE A 61 -5.01 4.47 18.59
N TYR A 62 -5.87 4.49 19.61
CA TYR A 62 -7.26 4.94 19.48
C TYR A 62 -7.40 6.32 18.81
N HIS A 63 -6.55 7.27 19.19
CA HIS A 63 -6.58 8.62 18.63
C HIS A 63 -6.30 8.61 17.11
N GLN A 64 -5.33 7.81 16.66
CA GLN A 64 -5.01 7.66 15.24
C GLN A 64 -6.18 7.03 14.49
N LYS A 65 -6.79 5.96 15.02
CA LYS A 65 -8.00 5.35 14.43
C LYS A 65 -9.16 6.33 14.29
N SER A 66 -9.36 7.19 15.30
CA SER A 66 -10.42 8.20 15.26
C SER A 66 -10.20 9.26 14.18
N LEU A 67 -8.95 9.54 13.80
CA LEU A 67 -8.59 10.53 12.78
C LEU A 67 -8.57 9.94 11.37
N PHE A 68 -8.03 8.74 11.22
CA PHE A 68 -7.72 8.14 9.92
C PHE A 68 -8.67 7.01 9.49
N GLY A 69 -9.55 6.57 10.39
CA GLY A 69 -10.47 5.48 10.14
C GLY A 69 -9.94 4.14 10.65
N HIS A 70 -10.85 3.19 10.80
CA HIS A 70 -10.56 1.86 11.34
C HIS A 70 -10.14 0.86 10.26
N ASP A 71 -10.38 1.20 8.99
CA ASP A 71 -10.16 0.34 7.84
C ASP A 71 -9.01 0.83 6.94
N MET A 72 -8.18 1.73 7.46
CA MET A 72 -6.96 2.19 6.78
C MET A 72 -5.76 1.37 7.26
N ALA A 73 -4.94 0.86 6.33
CA ALA A 73 -3.63 0.32 6.71
C ALA A 73 -2.72 1.48 7.12
N PHE A 74 -2.21 1.42 8.34
CA PHE A 74 -1.31 2.42 8.90
C PHE A 74 0.10 2.24 8.33
N GLY A 75 0.70 3.32 7.82
CA GLY A 75 2.02 3.30 7.15
C GLY A 75 3.12 2.68 8.02
N GLY A 76 3.20 3.07 9.29
CA GLY A 76 4.24 2.60 10.22
C GLY A 76 4.19 1.10 10.51
N GLY A 77 3.02 0.47 10.42
CA GLY A 77 2.86 -0.99 10.56
C GLY A 77 3.14 -1.76 9.28
N GLY A 78 3.39 -1.04 8.17
CA GLY A 78 3.61 -1.59 6.85
C GLY A 78 2.32 -1.92 6.10
N ILE A 79 2.43 -1.94 4.78
CA ILE A 79 1.32 -2.17 3.86
C ILE A 79 1.80 -3.04 2.70
N ALA A 80 1.02 -4.05 2.35
CA ALA A 80 1.28 -4.91 1.19
C ALA A 80 0.13 -4.81 0.17
N ILE A 81 0.49 -4.61 -1.11
CA ILE A 81 -0.44 -4.60 -2.25
C ILE A 81 -0.10 -5.78 -3.16
N SER A 82 -1.13 -6.55 -3.52
CA SER A 82 -1.01 -7.63 -4.52
C SER A 82 -0.60 -7.10 -5.89
N ASN A 83 0.17 -7.88 -6.66
CA ASN A 83 0.60 -7.47 -8.00
C ASN A 83 -0.55 -7.02 -8.91
N SER A 84 -1.65 -7.78 -8.94
CA SER A 84 -2.81 -7.46 -9.77
C SER A 84 -3.43 -6.10 -9.44
N LEU A 85 -3.52 -5.76 -8.15
CA LEU A 85 -4.02 -4.46 -7.69
C LEU A 85 -3.02 -3.33 -7.97
N ALA A 86 -1.73 -3.55 -7.71
CA ALA A 86 -0.69 -2.56 -7.98
C ALA A 86 -0.66 -2.14 -9.46
N ASN A 87 -0.85 -3.09 -10.38
CA ASN A 87 -0.93 -2.84 -11.81
C ASN A 87 -2.13 -1.98 -12.23
N VAL A 88 -3.23 -2.06 -11.49
CA VAL A 88 -4.42 -1.24 -11.75
C VAL A 88 -4.25 0.13 -11.11
N LEU A 89 -3.80 0.18 -9.86
CA LEU A 89 -3.52 1.41 -9.12
C LEU A 89 -2.53 2.30 -9.87
N ALA A 90 -1.42 1.73 -10.35
CA ALA A 90 -0.37 2.44 -11.08
C ALA A 90 -0.88 3.19 -12.33
N LYS A 91 -1.99 2.79 -12.94
CA LYS A 91 -2.53 3.50 -14.12
C LYS A 91 -3.11 4.87 -13.78
N GLY A 92 -3.47 5.11 -12.52
CA GLY A 92 -4.12 6.34 -12.07
C GLY A 92 -3.59 6.91 -10.76
N PHE A 93 -2.50 6.35 -10.22
CA PHE A 93 -2.02 6.65 -8.86
C PHE A 93 -1.72 8.13 -8.67
N ASP A 94 -0.91 8.74 -9.54
CA ASP A 94 -0.57 10.17 -9.49
C ASP A 94 -1.82 11.05 -9.46
N SER A 95 -2.74 10.79 -10.41
CA SER A 95 -4.00 11.56 -10.48
C SER A 95 -4.85 11.39 -9.23
N CYS A 96 -4.79 10.22 -8.59
CA CYS A 96 -5.55 9.94 -7.38
C CYS A 96 -4.98 10.67 -6.17
N ILE A 97 -3.67 10.58 -5.92
CA ILE A 97 -3.06 11.27 -4.78
C ILE A 97 -3.17 12.80 -4.92
N GLU A 98 -3.17 13.32 -6.14
CA GLU A 98 -3.42 14.74 -6.44
C GLU A 98 -4.87 15.18 -6.16
N ARG A 99 -5.86 14.28 -6.22
CA ARG A 99 -7.26 14.56 -5.83
C ARG A 99 -7.43 14.73 -4.32
N TYR A 100 -6.53 14.17 -3.52
CA TYR A 100 -6.60 14.18 -2.05
C TYR A 100 -5.46 14.98 -1.38
N PRO A 101 -5.19 16.23 -1.78
CA PRO A 101 -4.02 16.97 -1.30
C PRO A 101 -4.12 17.34 0.19
N ARG A 102 -5.35 17.36 0.74
CA ARG A 102 -5.63 17.71 2.14
C ARG A 102 -5.54 16.53 3.10
N LEU A 103 -5.47 15.29 2.60
CA LEU A 103 -5.27 14.13 3.47
C LEU A 103 -3.82 14.13 3.98
N TYR A 104 -3.69 13.95 5.29
CA TYR A 104 -2.43 13.90 6.00
C TYR A 104 -1.81 12.50 5.89
N GLY A 105 -0.52 12.41 5.59
CA GLY A 105 0.18 11.14 5.45
C GLY A 105 0.02 10.49 4.06
N GLY A 106 1.02 9.71 3.67
CA GLY A 106 0.99 8.95 2.41
C GLY A 106 -0.02 7.81 2.46
N ASP A 107 -0.12 7.13 3.60
CA ASP A 107 -1.06 6.04 3.87
C ASP A 107 -2.53 6.46 3.69
N SER A 108 -2.93 7.64 4.19
CA SER A 108 -4.28 8.18 4.00
C SER A 108 -4.63 8.42 2.55
N ARG A 109 -3.66 8.89 1.74
CA ARG A 109 -3.87 9.10 0.30
C ARG A 109 -3.94 7.78 -0.44
N VAL A 110 -3.06 6.83 -0.14
CA VAL A 110 -3.10 5.48 -0.69
C VAL A 110 -4.43 4.82 -0.37
N HIS A 111 -4.91 4.93 0.87
CA HIS A 111 -6.21 4.39 1.29
C HIS A 111 -7.37 5.00 0.51
N ALA A 112 -7.40 6.31 0.31
CA ALA A 112 -8.40 6.95 -0.53
C ALA A 112 -8.41 6.38 -1.96
N CYS A 113 -7.23 6.13 -2.54
CA CYS A 113 -7.12 5.48 -3.85
C CYS A 113 -7.60 4.03 -3.86
N MET A 114 -7.40 3.27 -2.78
CA MET A 114 -7.97 1.93 -2.65
C MET A 114 -9.49 1.96 -2.62
N LEU A 115 -10.07 2.93 -1.90
CA LEU A 115 -11.52 3.12 -1.85
C LEU A 115 -12.11 3.52 -3.20
N GLU A 116 -11.44 4.35 -4.01
CA GLU A 116 -11.87 4.64 -5.38
C GLU A 116 -11.92 3.39 -6.27
N LEU A 117 -11.04 2.42 -6.02
CA LEU A 117 -11.03 1.11 -6.69
C LEU A 117 -12.01 0.10 -6.07
N GLY A 118 -12.71 0.48 -5.00
CA GLY A 118 -13.64 -0.40 -4.26
C GLY A 118 -12.94 -1.49 -3.45
N VAL A 119 -11.66 -1.30 -3.10
CA VAL A 119 -10.87 -2.26 -2.33
C VAL A 119 -10.78 -1.84 -0.87
N GLY A 120 -11.30 -2.67 0.03
CA GLY A 120 -11.17 -2.50 1.47
C GLY A 120 -9.89 -3.13 2.04
N LEU A 121 -9.54 -2.74 3.26
CA LEU A 121 -8.42 -3.32 3.99
C LEU A 121 -8.68 -4.80 4.31
N SER A 122 -7.72 -5.64 3.92
CA SER A 122 -7.57 -7.00 4.40
C SER A 122 -6.70 -6.99 5.65
N HIS A 123 -7.34 -6.94 6.82
CA HIS A 123 -6.64 -6.82 8.09
C HIS A 123 -5.79 -8.06 8.38
N GLU A 124 -4.51 -7.86 8.67
CA GLU A 124 -3.56 -8.92 8.98
C GLU A 124 -2.75 -8.55 10.23
N SER A 125 -2.91 -9.34 11.31
CA SER A 125 -2.32 -9.04 12.62
C SER A 125 -0.79 -9.08 12.67
N GLY A 126 -0.15 -9.60 11.61
CA GLY A 126 1.30 -9.58 11.46
C GLY A 126 1.89 -8.21 11.12
N PHE A 127 1.05 -7.23 10.73
CA PHE A 127 1.41 -5.83 10.49
C PHE A 127 1.04 -5.02 11.75
N HIS A 128 1.96 -4.21 12.26
CA HIS A 128 1.84 -3.40 13.50
C HIS A 128 3.00 -2.41 13.62
#